data_AF-A0A4Q3L229-F1
#
_entry.id   AF-A0A4Q3L229-F1
#
_cell.length_a   1.000
_cell.length_b   1.000
_cell.length_c   1.000
_cell.angle_alpha   90.00
_cell.angle_beta   90.00
_cell.angle_gamma   90.00
#
_symmetry.space_group_name_H-M   'P 1'
#
loop_
_entity.id
_entity.type
_entity.pdbx_description
1 polymer ?
#
loop_
_entity_poly.entity_id
_entity_poly.type
_entity_poly.pdbx_seq_one_letter_code
_entity_poly.pdbx_strand_id
1 'polypeptide(L)'
;MAILFTLVLSLPLPPPCATQTLCPVGTPCRCSVPARSAGGIFFYWLIPVRRGEVVHCALGSFPKAYVLVPGGCRAPAGSRSDGLEQPGRFPWRFAIDARDLDEAQALATIKYLVPAGDMGSRSELSCARQSPTGD
;
A
#
# COMPACT_ATOMS: atom_id res chain seq x y z
N MET A 1 12.49 2.80 49.26
CA MET A 1 11.88 3.77 48.34
C MET A 1 12.12 3.24 46.93
N ALA A 2 11.13 2.59 46.32
CA ALA A 2 11.28 1.95 45.01
C ALA A 2 10.94 2.95 43.91
N ILE A 3 11.93 3.31 43.09
CA ILE A 3 11.74 4.18 41.92
C ILE A 3 11.19 3.30 40.81
N LEU A 4 9.89 3.41 40.54
CA LEU A 4 9.23 2.74 39.43
C LEU A 4 9.63 3.48 38.14
N PHE A 5 10.61 2.94 37.42
CA PHE A 5 11.00 3.45 36.10
C PHE A 5 9.95 3.00 35.08
N THR A 6 8.99 3.88 34.78
CA THR A 6 8.06 3.69 33.65
C THR A 6 8.84 3.80 32.35
N LEU A 7 9.19 2.65 31.76
CA LEU A 7 9.78 2.57 30.43
C LEU A 7 8.69 2.96 29.41
N VAL A 8 8.64 4.23 29.01
CA VAL A 8 7.82 4.65 27.88
C VAL A 8 8.51 4.13 26.62
N LEU A 9 8.15 2.92 26.17
CA LEU A 9 8.49 2.43 24.84
C LEU A 9 7.86 3.39 23.82
N SER A 10 8.66 4.36 23.39
CA SER A 10 8.33 5.28 22.32
C SER A 10 8.38 4.47 21.02
N LEU A 11 7.25 3.87 20.64
CA LEU A 11 7.13 3.20 19.34
C LEU A 11 7.47 4.24 18.26
N PRO A 12 8.46 3.97 17.39
CA PRO A 12 8.84 4.92 16.36
C PRO A 12 7.62 5.22 15.48
N LEU A 13 7.28 6.50 15.37
CA LEU A 13 6.26 6.97 14.43
C LEU A 13 6.70 6.61 13.01
N PRO A 14 5.79 6.12 12.15
CA PRO A 14 6.14 5.82 10.76
C PRO A 14 6.57 7.11 10.04
N PRO A 15 7.56 7.01 9.14
CA PRO A 15 8.08 8.17 8.40
C PRO A 15 6.97 8.81 7.55
N PRO A 16 7.09 10.10 7.18
CA PRO A 16 6.11 10.73 6.30
C PRO A 16 6.05 10.02 4.94
N CYS A 17 4.85 9.90 4.36
CA CYS A 17 4.66 9.32 3.04
C CYS A 17 5.31 10.20 1.98
N ALA A 18 6.17 9.62 1.14
CA ALA A 18 6.52 10.22 -0.14
C ALA A 18 5.30 10.14 -1.07
N THR A 19 5.17 11.09 -2.00
CA THR A 19 4.09 11.10 -3.00
C THR A 19 4.10 9.82 -3.82
N GLN A 20 5.27 9.27 -4.11
CA GLN A 20 5.44 7.93 -4.67
C GLN A 20 6.24 7.08 -3.69
N THR A 21 5.67 5.96 -3.26
CA THR A 21 6.34 5.05 -2.34
C THR A 21 6.45 3.67 -2.97
N LEU A 22 7.69 3.22 -3.19
CA LEU A 22 7.97 1.84 -3.60
C LEU A 22 7.70 0.92 -2.41
N CYS A 23 6.89 -0.11 -2.64
CA CYS A 23 6.57 -1.10 -1.64
C CYS A 23 6.99 -2.50 -2.06
N PRO A 24 8.18 -2.97 -1.64
CA PRO A 24 8.70 -4.28 -2.01
C PRO A 24 7.79 -5.42 -1.52
N VAL A 25 7.58 -6.43 -2.38
CA VAL A 25 6.85 -7.64 -2.02
C VAL A 25 7.59 -8.39 -0.91
N GLY A 26 6.88 -8.76 0.15
CA GLY A 26 7.39 -9.43 1.34
C GLY A 26 7.62 -8.50 2.54
N THR A 27 7.57 -7.18 2.35
CA THR A 27 7.80 -6.20 3.43
C THR A 27 6.61 -5.25 3.54
N PRO A 28 5.95 -5.16 4.72
CA PRO A 28 4.90 -4.16 4.93
C PRO A 28 5.46 -2.74 4.85
N CYS A 29 4.81 -1.90 4.06
CA CYS A 29 5.18 -0.50 3.89
C CYS A 29 4.21 0.35 4.69
N ARG A 30 4.76 1.21 5.56
CA ARG A 30 3.99 2.06 6.46
C ARG A 30 4.52 3.48 6.42
N CYS A 31 3.62 4.43 6.24
CA CYS A 31 3.98 5.85 6.28
C CYS A 31 2.84 6.69 6.87
N SER A 32 3.18 7.89 7.33
CA SER A 32 2.25 8.88 7.86
C SER A 32 1.95 9.95 6.82
N VAL A 33 0.67 10.22 6.59
CA VAL A 33 0.22 11.37 5.80
C VAL A 33 -0.12 12.50 6.78
N PRO A 34 0.57 13.65 6.72
CA PRO A 34 0.33 14.74 7.65
C PRO A 34 -1.04 15.37 7.42
N ALA A 35 -1.62 15.94 8.48
CA ALA A 35 -2.78 16.82 8.37
C ALA A 35 -2.45 18.00 7.44
N ARG A 36 -3.40 18.38 6.59
CA ARG A 36 -3.27 19.54 5.70
C ARG A 36 -4.58 20.30 5.62
N SER A 37 -4.49 21.61 5.83
CA SER A 37 -5.62 22.54 5.87
C SER A 37 -6.15 22.96 4.49
N ALA A 38 -5.41 22.70 3.41
CA ALA A 38 -5.82 23.10 2.06
C ALA A 38 -5.40 22.08 0.98
N GLY A 39 -6.39 21.69 0.16
CA GLY A 39 -6.22 20.81 -0.99
C GLY A 39 -5.98 19.33 -0.63
N GLY A 40 -6.47 18.42 -1.46
CA GLY A 40 -6.11 17.01 -1.38
C GLY A 40 -4.79 16.72 -2.11
N ILE A 41 -4.08 15.66 -1.71
CA ILE A 41 -2.83 15.22 -2.34
C ILE A 41 -2.98 13.82 -2.87
N PHE A 42 -2.50 13.61 -4.10
CA PHE A 42 -2.39 12.27 -4.66
C PHE A 42 -1.10 11.59 -4.20
N PHE A 43 -1.25 10.36 -3.77
CA PHE A 43 -0.17 9.45 -3.42
C PHE A 43 -0.25 8.20 -4.30
N TYR A 44 0.91 7.54 -4.43
CA TYR A 44 1.09 6.37 -5.26
C TYR A 44 1.82 5.29 -4.46
N TRP A 45 1.23 4.10 -4.39
CA TRP A 45 1.99 2.90 -4.05
C TRP A 45 2.49 2.25 -5.34
N LEU A 46 3.78 1.96 -5.39
CA LEU A 46 4.44 1.26 -6.50
C LEU A 46 4.84 -0.13 -6.03
N ILE A 47 4.30 -1.17 -6.67
CA ILE A 47 4.49 -2.57 -6.26
C ILE A 47 5.34 -3.24 -7.34
N PRO A 48 6.62 -3.57 -7.06
CA PRO A 48 7.45 -4.30 -8.00
C PRO A 48 6.96 -5.74 -8.10
N VAL A 49 6.59 -6.15 -9.32
CA VAL A 49 6.22 -7.52 -9.64
C VAL A 49 7.20 -8.09 -10.67
N ARG A 50 7.44 -9.39 -10.59
CA ARG A 50 8.31 -10.14 -11.50
C ARG A 50 7.51 -11.17 -12.26
N ARG A 51 7.98 -11.50 -13.47
CA ARG A 51 7.37 -12.57 -14.26
C ARG A 51 7.38 -13.88 -13.48
N GLY A 52 6.28 -14.63 -13.55
CA GLY A 52 6.15 -15.96 -12.97
C GLY A 52 5.66 -15.97 -11.52
N GLU A 53 5.26 -14.83 -10.96
CA GLU A 53 4.74 -14.76 -9.58
C GLU A 53 3.28 -14.31 -9.51
N VAL A 54 2.64 -14.67 -8.40
CA VAL A 54 1.32 -14.14 -8.01
C VAL A 54 1.50 -13.39 -6.69
N VAL A 55 1.09 -12.13 -6.68
CA VAL A 55 1.22 -11.24 -5.53
C VAL A 55 -0.15 -10.92 -4.97
N HIS A 56 -0.34 -11.15 -3.68
CA HIS A 56 -1.54 -10.75 -2.94
C HIS A 56 -1.22 -9.55 -2.06
N CYS A 57 -2.08 -8.55 -2.09
CA CYS A 57 -1.87 -7.32 -1.37
C CYS A 57 -3.09 -6.94 -0.53
N ALA A 58 -2.83 -6.20 0.54
CA ALA A 58 -3.84 -5.56 1.38
C ALA A 58 -3.44 -4.11 1.65
N LEU A 59 -4.29 -3.18 1.23
CA LEU A 59 -4.18 -1.75 1.52
C LEU A 59 -5.04 -1.39 2.73
N GLY A 60 -4.43 -0.80 3.75
CA GLY A 60 -5.06 -0.33 4.98
C GLY A 60 -4.73 1.14 5.26
N SER A 61 -5.62 1.82 6.00
CA SER A 61 -5.36 3.11 6.62
C SER A 61 -6.16 3.27 7.89
N PHE A 62 -5.62 4.09 8.78
CA PHE A 62 -6.29 4.48 10.00
C PHE A 62 -5.91 5.92 10.39
N PRO A 63 -6.89 6.81 10.64
CA PRO A 63 -8.29 6.69 10.22
C PRO A 63 -8.41 6.58 8.68
N LYS A 64 -9.57 6.12 8.16
CA LYS A 64 -9.80 5.99 6.71
C LYS A 64 -9.79 7.36 6.05
N ALA A 65 -8.62 7.79 5.58
CA ALA A 65 -8.42 9.13 5.02
C ALA A 65 -8.08 9.09 3.52
N TYR A 66 -8.33 7.99 2.81
CA TYR A 66 -8.05 7.91 1.38
C TYR A 66 -9.32 7.71 0.54
N VAL A 67 -9.26 8.23 -0.67
CA VAL A 67 -10.20 7.96 -1.75
C VAL A 67 -9.39 7.36 -2.89
N LEU A 68 -9.70 6.12 -3.27
CA LEU A 68 -9.05 5.52 -4.43
C LEU A 68 -9.53 6.23 -5.70
N VAL A 69 -8.59 6.58 -6.56
CA VAL A 69 -8.92 7.35 -7.78
C VAL A 69 -9.44 6.38 -8.83
N PRO A 70 -10.66 6.57 -9.38
CA PRO A 70 -11.17 5.74 -10.47
C PRO A 70 -10.20 5.70 -11.64
N GLY A 71 -9.89 4.50 -12.15
CA GLY A 71 -8.87 4.30 -13.20
C GLY A 71 -7.44 4.68 -12.79
N GLY A 72 -7.20 5.03 -11.52
CA GLY A 72 -5.89 5.38 -11.00
C GLY A 72 -5.07 4.18 -10.51
N CYS A 73 -5.68 3.00 -10.44
CA CYS A 73 -4.99 1.75 -10.11
C CYS A 73 -4.76 0.97 -11.40
N ARG A 74 -3.53 0.48 -11.61
CA ARG A 74 -3.12 -0.13 -12.87
C ARG A 74 -2.25 -1.35 -12.64
N ALA A 75 -2.62 -2.47 -13.26
CA ALA A 75 -1.79 -3.64 -13.38
C ALA A 75 -0.79 -3.47 -14.55
N PRO A 76 0.42 -4.06 -14.48
CA PRO A 76 1.35 -4.09 -15.62
C PRO A 76 0.79 -4.83 -16.84
N ALA A 77 1.33 -4.50 -18.02
CA ALA A 77 0.99 -5.22 -19.26
C ALA A 77 1.38 -6.71 -19.17
N GLY A 78 0.53 -7.58 -19.72
CA GLY A 78 0.67 -9.04 -19.61
C GLY A 78 0.27 -9.62 -18.24
N SER A 79 0.00 -8.80 -17.22
CA SER A 79 -0.54 -9.29 -15.94
C SER A 79 -2.06 -9.32 -15.93
N ARG A 80 -2.63 -10.19 -15.09
CA ARG A 80 -4.06 -10.15 -14.72
C ARG A 80 -4.18 -9.61 -13.30
N SER A 81 -5.27 -8.93 -13.00
CA SER A 81 -5.51 -8.48 -11.63
C SER A 81 -6.93 -8.80 -11.19
N ASP A 82 -7.06 -9.20 -9.93
CA ASP A 82 -8.34 -9.35 -9.26
C ASP A 82 -8.46 -8.28 -8.18
N GLY A 83 -9.55 -7.51 -8.23
CA GLY A 83 -9.85 -6.46 -7.26
C GLY A 83 -9.00 -5.20 -7.35
N LEU A 84 -7.88 -5.15 -8.10
CA LEU A 84 -7.00 -3.95 -8.19
C LEU A 84 -7.64 -2.79 -8.95
N GLU A 85 -8.35 -3.07 -10.04
CA GLU A 85 -8.99 -2.03 -10.86
C GLU A 85 -10.37 -1.63 -10.33
N GLN A 86 -10.96 -2.47 -9.47
CA GLN A 86 -12.28 -2.27 -8.87
C GLN A 86 -12.19 -2.32 -7.34
N PRO A 87 -11.84 -1.18 -6.71
CA PRO A 87 -11.54 -1.18 -5.30
C PRO A 87 -12.74 -1.48 -4.40
N GLY A 88 -12.49 -2.32 -3.39
CA GLY A 88 -13.51 -2.81 -2.45
C GLY A 88 -13.48 -2.12 -1.08
N ARG A 89 -14.04 -2.80 -0.07
CA ARG A 89 -14.03 -2.33 1.34
C ARG A 89 -12.63 -2.45 1.94
N PHE A 90 -12.29 -1.50 2.82
CA PHE A 90 -11.02 -1.53 3.55
C PHE A 90 -11.03 -2.49 4.76
N PRO A 91 -9.96 -3.27 4.98
CA PRO A 91 -8.71 -3.30 4.20
C PRO A 91 -8.95 -3.88 2.81
N TRP A 92 -8.53 -3.13 1.78
CA TRP A 92 -8.81 -3.48 0.40
C TRP A 92 -7.80 -4.51 -0.06
N ARG A 93 -8.31 -5.69 -0.43
CA ARG A 93 -7.52 -6.83 -0.87
C ARG A 93 -7.62 -6.97 -2.38
N PHE A 94 -6.49 -7.24 -3.00
CA PHE A 94 -6.38 -7.45 -4.44
C PHE A 94 -5.20 -8.38 -4.74
N ALA A 95 -5.21 -8.99 -5.92
CA ALA A 95 -4.15 -9.85 -6.40
C ALA A 95 -3.65 -9.37 -7.77
N ILE A 96 -2.35 -9.57 -8.02
CA ILE A 96 -1.70 -9.35 -9.30
C ILE A 96 -1.07 -10.68 -9.71
N ASP A 97 -1.61 -11.27 -10.78
CA ASP A 97 -1.07 -12.45 -11.42
C ASP A 97 -0.12 -12.02 -12.54
N ALA A 98 1.18 -12.09 -12.26
CA ALA A 98 2.25 -11.70 -13.17
C ALA A 98 2.90 -12.93 -13.84
N ARG A 99 2.19 -14.07 -13.92
CA ARG A 99 2.71 -15.27 -14.61
C ARG A 99 3.03 -15.00 -16.09
N ASP A 100 2.16 -14.25 -16.75
CA ASP A 100 2.26 -13.92 -18.18
C ASP A 100 2.79 -12.49 -18.43
N LEU A 101 3.51 -11.90 -17.47
CA LEU A 101 4.02 -10.53 -17.56
C LEU A 101 4.89 -10.31 -18.82
N ASP A 102 4.63 -9.25 -19.60
CA ASP A 102 5.32 -8.98 -20.87
C ASP A 102 6.81 -8.69 -20.69
N GLU A 103 7.19 -8.16 -19.52
CA GLU A 103 8.57 -7.85 -19.13
C GLU A 103 9.05 -8.79 -18.02
N ALA A 104 10.36 -8.84 -17.75
CA ALA A 104 10.90 -9.64 -16.64
C ALA A 104 10.47 -9.09 -15.27
N GLN A 105 10.25 -7.77 -15.19
CA GLN A 105 9.80 -7.06 -14.01
C GLN A 105 9.01 -5.82 -14.43
N ALA A 106 8.03 -5.41 -13.62
CA ALA A 106 7.24 -4.20 -13.85
C ALA A 106 6.71 -3.63 -12.52
N LEU A 107 6.02 -2.48 -12.59
CA LEU A 107 5.40 -1.83 -11.44
C LEU A 107 3.89 -1.80 -11.57
N ALA A 108 3.18 -2.46 -10.64
CA ALA A 108 1.77 -2.17 -10.42
C ALA A 108 1.63 -0.86 -9.61
N THR A 109 0.59 -0.09 -9.89
CA THR A 109 0.41 1.24 -9.29
C THR A 109 -0.95 1.37 -8.65
N ILE A 110 -1.01 1.95 -7.44
CA ILE A 110 -2.26 2.36 -6.79
C ILE A 110 -2.21 3.86 -6.57
N LYS A 111 -3.08 4.61 -7.24
CA LYS A 111 -3.28 6.03 -7.00
C LYS A 111 -4.42 6.26 -6.02
N TYR A 112 -4.14 6.97 -4.94
CA TYR A 112 -5.14 7.39 -3.96
C TYR A 112 -5.00 8.88 -3.65
N LEU A 113 -6.14 9.52 -3.41
CA LEU A 113 -6.24 10.89 -2.93
C LEU A 113 -6.37 10.86 -1.42
N VAL A 114 -5.55 11.61 -0.71
CA VAL A 114 -5.82 11.99 0.67
C VAL A 114 -6.42 13.39 0.64
N PRO A 115 -7.69 13.58 1.03
CA PRO A 115 -8.31 14.89 1.03
C PRO A 115 -7.66 15.80 2.08
N ALA A 116 -7.92 17.10 1.98
CA ALA A 116 -7.59 18.01 3.06
C ALA A 116 -8.27 17.54 4.35
N GLY A 117 -7.56 17.65 5.46
CA GLY A 117 -8.02 17.18 6.74
C GLY A 117 -7.08 17.62 7.86
N ASP A 118 -7.70 17.92 8.99
CA ASP A 118 -7.08 18.37 10.23
C ASP A 118 -6.52 17.20 11.04
N MET A 119 -6.81 15.96 10.63
CA MET A 119 -6.24 14.73 11.17
C MET A 119 -5.24 14.11 10.18
N GLY A 120 -4.04 13.81 10.68
CA GLY A 120 -3.12 12.94 9.97
C GLY A 120 -3.64 11.50 9.88
N SER A 121 -3.13 10.74 8.93
CA SER A 121 -3.49 9.33 8.76
C SER A 121 -2.27 8.46 8.57
N ARG A 122 -2.42 7.16 8.84
CA ARG A 122 -1.42 6.15 8.49
C ARG A 122 -1.89 5.42 7.25
N SER A 123 -0.99 5.24 6.28
CA SER A 123 -1.20 4.40 5.11
C SER A 123 -0.31 3.16 5.23
N GLU A 124 -0.88 1.99 5.00
CA GLU A 124 -0.18 0.72 5.07
C GLU A 124 -0.50 -0.15 3.87
N LEU A 125 0.53 -0.62 3.17
CA LEU A 125 0.42 -1.61 2.12
C LEU A 125 1.26 -2.82 2.49
N SER A 126 0.65 -4.00 2.48
CA SER A 126 1.36 -5.27 2.64
C SER A 126 1.09 -6.13 1.42
N CYS A 127 2.16 -6.60 0.78
CA CYS A 127 2.10 -7.49 -0.37
C CYS A 127 2.95 -8.73 -0.11
N ALA A 128 2.45 -9.91 -0.45
CA ALA A 128 3.15 -11.17 -0.28
C ALA A 128 3.02 -12.03 -1.54
N ARG A 129 4.07 -12.80 -1.85
CA ARG A 129 4.02 -13.83 -2.88
C ARG A 129 3.18 -14.99 -2.35
N GLN A 130 2.32 -15.54 -3.19
CA GLN A 130 1.79 -16.85 -2.93
C GLN A 130 2.83 -17.87 -3.39
N SER A 131 3.35 -18.67 -2.46
CA SER A 131 4.07 -19.88 -2.84
C SER A 131 3.10 -20.76 -3.62
N PRO A 132 3.49 -21.36 -4.75
CA PRO A 132 2.68 -22.43 -5.32
C PRO A 132 2.50 -23.45 -4.21
N THR A 133 1.26 -23.70 -3.80
CA THR A 133 0.93 -24.91 -3.03
C THR A 133 1.49 -26.07 -3.84
N GLY A 134 2.58 -26.64 -3.35
CA GLY A 134 3.11 -27.89 -3.89
C GLY A 134 2.08 -28.97 -3.59
N ASP A 135 1.39 -29.41 -4.64
CA ASP A 135 0.86 -30.76 -4.73
C ASP A 135 1.97 -31.68 -5.27
#